data_AF-A0A2N3YFT7-F1
#
_entry.id   AF-A0A2N3YFT7-F1
#
_cell.length_a   1.000
_cell.length_b   1.000
_cell.length_c   1.000
_cell.angle_alpha   90.00
_cell.angle_beta   90.00
_cell.angle_gamma   90.00
#
_symmetry.space_group_name_H-M   'P 1'
#
loop_
_entity.id
_entity.type
_entity.pdbx_description
1 polymer ?
#
loop_
_entity_poly.entity_id
_entity_poly.type
_entity_poly.pdbx_seq_one_letter_code
_entity_poly.pdbx_strand_id
1 'polypeptide(L)'
;MFHQSNDQDLVQVLITPRSSDGFPSSDEPVWATPEKAGEGGGTYRLVHPALDVPLTLDDVVTCRLDGHGRLRVVGVETPARRMHTGVVVAPGTDPDDVTSLAAGWSERWGSLSWIVGDLVLTAWPTDMDVDAVDAVLVTDVDSRDGWEVIGLAEPHERTTGALRGLVDFELDVTAPPGHEDGYWAAEDPEWARLGVTSPDVIAAIQSLAASHPRVVPAIRAGLHRDVLTLLRRLSTRDATTLAPLSGPLFTPTGS
;
A
#
# COMPACT_ATOMS: atom_id res chain seq x y z
N MET A 1 -12.17 30.84 8.87
CA MET A 1 -13.41 30.04 8.77
C MET A 1 -13.08 28.88 7.85
N PHE A 2 -12.46 27.83 8.41
CA PHE A 2 -12.01 26.68 7.62
C PHE A 2 -13.20 25.73 7.44
N HIS A 3 -13.46 25.39 6.18
CA HIS A 3 -14.48 24.43 5.79
C HIS A 3 -14.27 23.11 6.54
N GLN A 4 -15.34 22.63 7.17
CA GLN A 4 -15.53 21.21 7.45
C GLN A 4 -15.31 20.45 6.14
N SER A 5 -14.23 19.68 6.00
CA SER A 5 -14.17 18.68 4.95
C SER A 5 -15.10 17.54 5.38
N ASN A 6 -16.10 17.26 4.55
CA ASN A 6 -16.95 16.08 4.69
C ASN A 6 -16.10 14.84 4.99
N ASP A 7 -16.44 14.12 6.05
CA ASP A 7 -16.11 12.69 6.21
C ASP A 7 -16.62 11.96 4.96
N GLN A 8 -15.75 11.73 3.98
CA GLN A 8 -15.99 10.69 2.99
C GLN A 8 -15.55 9.36 3.61
N ASP A 9 -16.47 8.40 3.69
CA ASP A 9 -16.19 7.04 4.13
C ASP A 9 -15.15 6.41 3.19
N LEU A 10 -13.89 6.38 3.63
CA LEU A 10 -12.83 5.65 2.94
C LEU A 10 -13.18 4.17 2.89
N VAL A 11 -12.88 3.53 1.77
CA VAL A 11 -13.04 2.09 1.58
C VAL A 11 -11.72 1.47 1.14
N GLN A 12 -11.51 0.20 1.47
CA GLN A 12 -10.40 -0.56 0.91
C GLN A 12 -10.81 -1.17 -0.43
N VAL A 13 -9.95 -0.98 -1.43
CA VAL A 13 -9.98 -1.69 -2.71
C VAL A 13 -8.79 -2.64 -2.76
N LEU A 14 -8.97 -3.80 -3.35
CA LEU A 14 -7.92 -4.80 -3.51
C LEU A 14 -7.33 -4.70 -4.91
N ILE A 15 -6.02 -4.54 -4.97
CA ILE A 15 -5.25 -4.71 -6.20
C ILE A 15 -4.68 -6.13 -6.15
N THR A 16 -4.73 -6.86 -7.26
CA THR A 16 -4.07 -8.16 -7.37
C THR A 16 -2.84 -7.99 -8.24
N PRO A 17 -1.63 -7.86 -7.67
CA PRO A 17 -0.40 -7.92 -8.45
C PRO A 17 -0.36 -9.25 -9.21
N ARG A 18 0.26 -9.29 -10.39
CA ARG A 18 0.60 -10.56 -11.01
C ARG A 18 1.77 -11.18 -10.26
N SER A 19 1.70 -12.49 -10.04
CA SER A 19 2.84 -13.25 -9.52
C SER A 19 4.06 -13.05 -10.44
N SER A 20 5.12 -12.47 -9.90
CA SER A 20 6.48 -12.62 -10.43
C SER A 20 7.19 -13.75 -9.68
N ASP A 21 8.05 -14.47 -10.40
CA ASP A 21 9.06 -15.38 -9.83
C ASP A 21 8.55 -16.50 -8.89
N GLY A 22 7.34 -17.03 -9.16
CA GLY A 22 6.85 -18.24 -8.49
C GLY A 22 6.34 -18.03 -7.06
N PHE A 23 6.20 -16.78 -6.61
CA PHE A 23 5.53 -16.46 -5.36
C PHE A 23 4.05 -16.13 -5.59
N PRO A 24 3.13 -16.67 -4.78
CA PRO A 24 1.72 -16.30 -4.89
C PRO A 24 1.59 -14.78 -4.65
N SER A 25 1.00 -14.08 -5.61
CA SER A 25 0.65 -12.67 -5.44
C SER A 25 -0.44 -12.57 -4.38
N SER A 26 -0.18 -11.77 -3.35
CA SER A 26 -1.20 -11.40 -2.37
C SER A 26 -1.96 -10.19 -2.87
N ASP A 27 -3.26 -10.16 -2.59
CA ASP A 27 -4.02 -8.94 -2.78
C ASP A 27 -3.46 -7.82 -1.92
N GLU A 28 -3.23 -6.67 -2.54
CA GLU A 28 -2.76 -5.47 -1.90
C GLU A 28 -3.96 -4.56 -1.57
N PRO A 29 -4.28 -4.34 -0.28
CA PRO A 29 -5.34 -3.44 0.11
C PRO A 29 -4.88 -1.98 0.05
N VAL A 30 -5.61 -1.16 -0.70
CA VAL A 30 -5.37 0.28 -0.86
C VAL A 30 -6.61 1.07 -0.48
N TRP A 31 -6.44 2.15 0.28
CA TRP A 31 -7.54 3.05 0.62
C TRP A 31 -7.94 3.92 -0.57
N ALA A 32 -9.24 4.11 -0.72
CA ALA A 32 -9.80 4.97 -1.74
C ALA A 32 -11.06 5.70 -1.26
N THR A 33 -11.32 6.87 -1.83
CA THR A 33 -12.61 7.55 -1.72
C THR A 33 -13.54 7.11 -2.85
N PRO A 34 -14.80 6.75 -2.55
CA PRO A 34 -15.79 6.50 -3.59
C PRO A 34 -16.11 7.78 -4.39
N GLU A 35 -16.08 7.72 -5.72
CA GLU A 35 -16.51 8.84 -6.57
C GLU A 35 -17.86 8.58 -7.24
N LYS A 36 -18.00 7.40 -7.85
CA LYS A 36 -19.23 6.94 -8.52
C LYS A 36 -19.48 5.48 -8.16
N ALA A 37 -19.65 5.22 -6.87
CA ALA A 37 -19.95 3.89 -6.36
C ALA A 37 -21.45 3.56 -6.43
N GLY A 38 -21.75 2.28 -6.68
CA GLY A 38 -23.08 1.70 -6.68
C GLY A 38 -23.06 0.28 -6.13
N GLU A 39 -24.20 -0.40 -6.24
CA GLU A 39 -24.39 -1.77 -5.79
C GLU A 39 -23.53 -2.72 -6.65
N GLY A 40 -22.37 -3.12 -6.14
CA GLY A 40 -21.44 -4.03 -6.82
C GLY A 40 -20.15 -3.42 -7.37
N GLY A 41 -19.91 -2.12 -7.22
CA GLY A 41 -18.66 -1.47 -7.63
C GLY A 41 -18.84 -0.03 -8.10
N GLY A 42 -17.85 0.48 -8.84
CA GLY A 42 -17.86 1.87 -9.32
C GLY A 42 -16.45 2.42 -9.53
N THR A 43 -16.33 3.74 -9.52
CA THR A 43 -15.01 4.41 -9.54
C THR A 43 -14.61 4.89 -8.15
N TYR A 44 -13.34 4.72 -7.85
CA TYR A 44 -12.73 5.03 -6.57
C TYR A 44 -11.42 5.76 -6.80
N ARG A 45 -11.15 6.82 -6.03
CA ARG A 45 -9.91 7.58 -6.11
C ARG A 45 -8.97 7.14 -5.01
N LEU A 46 -7.77 6.69 -5.36
CA LEU A 46 -6.77 6.24 -4.40
C LEU A 46 -6.29 7.40 -3.52
N VAL A 47 -6.14 7.16 -2.21
CA VAL A 47 -5.67 8.18 -1.25
C VAL A 47 -4.23 7.97 -0.80
N HIS A 48 -3.57 6.90 -1.25
CA HIS A 48 -2.14 6.68 -1.11
C HIS A 48 -1.65 5.77 -2.25
N PRO A 49 -0.33 5.68 -2.50
CA PRO A 49 0.22 4.78 -3.49
C PRO A 49 0.03 3.32 -3.12
N ALA A 50 -0.04 2.48 -4.15
CA ALA A 50 0.12 1.04 -4.03
C ALA A 50 1.61 0.69 -3.84
N LEU A 51 1.86 -0.42 -3.18
CA LEU A 51 3.16 -0.94 -2.79
C LEU A 51 3.81 -1.74 -3.92
N ASP A 52 3.05 -2.66 -4.51
CA ASP A 52 3.59 -3.66 -5.43
C ASP A 52 3.43 -3.24 -6.90
N VAL A 53 2.62 -2.22 -7.18
CA VAL A 53 2.35 -1.73 -8.53
C VAL A 53 2.37 -0.22 -8.55
N PRO A 54 2.70 0.42 -9.68
CA PRO A 54 2.99 1.85 -9.68
C PRO A 54 1.74 2.74 -9.60
N LEU A 55 0.60 2.28 -9.07
CA LEU A 55 -0.60 3.12 -8.85
C LEU A 55 -0.37 4.11 -7.71
N THR A 56 -0.85 5.34 -7.86
CA THR A 56 -0.50 6.43 -6.94
C THR A 56 -1.70 7.25 -6.45
N LEU A 57 -1.42 8.19 -5.54
CA LEU A 57 -2.38 9.15 -5.03
C LEU A 57 -3.15 9.83 -6.17
N ASP A 58 -4.46 9.99 -5.98
CA ASP A 58 -5.41 10.61 -6.92
C ASP A 58 -5.67 9.80 -8.21
N ASP A 59 -5.02 8.65 -8.43
CA ASP A 59 -5.41 7.76 -9.54
C ASP A 59 -6.86 7.30 -9.31
N VAL A 60 -7.68 7.36 -10.35
CA VAL A 60 -9.07 6.89 -10.33
C VAL A 60 -9.12 5.50 -10.95
N VAL A 61 -9.55 4.53 -10.15
CA VAL A 61 -9.65 3.13 -10.54
C VAL A 61 -11.11 2.70 -10.65
N THR A 62 -11.38 1.76 -11.55
CA THR A 62 -12.66 1.07 -11.63
C THR A 62 -12.58 -0.17 -10.76
N CYS A 63 -13.53 -0.34 -9.84
CA CYS A 63 -13.60 -1.50 -8.96
C CYS A 63 -14.92 -2.24 -9.08
N ARG A 64 -14.90 -3.54 -8.77
CA ARG A 64 -16.08 -4.42 -8.72
C ARG A 64 -15.97 -5.41 -7.56
N LEU A 65 -17.10 -5.82 -7.00
CA LEU A 65 -17.14 -6.91 -6.03
C LEU A 65 -16.81 -8.26 -6.72
N ASP A 66 -15.90 -9.02 -6.11
CA ASP A 66 -15.60 -10.40 -6.49
C ASP A 66 -16.65 -11.39 -5.94
N GLY A 67 -16.48 -12.69 -6.23
CA GLY A 67 -17.36 -13.75 -5.72
C GLY A 67 -17.38 -13.88 -4.19
N HIS A 68 -16.39 -13.31 -3.51
CA HIS A 68 -16.30 -13.23 -2.05
C HIS A 68 -16.88 -11.93 -1.47
N GLY A 69 -17.41 -11.04 -2.30
CA GLY A 69 -17.92 -9.73 -1.87
C GLY A 69 -16.82 -8.73 -1.51
N ARG A 70 -15.59 -8.92 -1.99
CA ARG A 70 -14.47 -7.99 -1.80
C ARG A 70 -14.35 -7.06 -3.01
N LEU A 71 -14.13 -5.78 -2.75
CA LEU A 71 -14.02 -4.77 -3.80
C LEU A 71 -12.63 -4.82 -4.44
N ARG A 72 -12.54 -5.25 -5.70
CA ARG A 72 -11.29 -5.39 -6.46
C ARG A 72 -11.15 -4.35 -7.55
N VAL A 73 -9.93 -3.88 -7.76
CA VAL A 73 -9.56 -3.05 -8.91
C VAL A 73 -9.58 -3.91 -10.18
N VAL A 74 -10.42 -3.52 -11.14
CA VAL A 74 -10.57 -4.19 -12.46
C VAL A 74 -10.14 -3.31 -13.63
N GLY A 75 -9.64 -2.11 -13.32
CA GLY A 75 -9.08 -1.19 -14.30
C GLY A 75 -8.72 0.16 -13.68
N VAL A 76 -8.02 0.96 -14.47
CA VAL A 76 -7.71 2.37 -14.22
C VAL A 76 -8.54 3.22 -15.17
N GLU A 77 -9.42 4.04 -14.60
CA GLU A 77 -10.27 4.98 -15.33
C GLU A 77 -9.48 6.22 -15.74
N THR A 78 -8.71 6.80 -14.80
CA THR A 78 -7.93 8.01 -15.05
C THR A 78 -6.71 8.06 -14.14
N PRO A 79 -5.49 7.93 -14.69
CA PRO A 79 -4.28 8.23 -13.94
C PRO A 79 -4.23 9.71 -13.54
N ALA A 80 -3.83 9.99 -12.32
CA ALA A 80 -3.46 11.32 -11.86
C ALA A 80 -2.30 11.86 -12.71
N ARG A 81 -2.19 13.19 -12.82
CA ARG A 81 -1.08 13.82 -13.57
C ARG A 81 0.26 13.77 -12.83
N ARG A 82 0.30 13.19 -11.64
CA ARG A 82 1.47 13.11 -10.78
C ARG A 82 2.42 12.02 -11.27
N MET A 83 3.72 12.21 -11.06
CA MET A 83 4.71 11.14 -11.17
C MET A 83 4.67 10.29 -9.91
N HIS A 84 4.94 8.99 -10.06
CA HIS A 84 5.11 8.07 -8.94
C HIS A 84 6.53 7.52 -8.95
N THR A 85 7.16 7.43 -7.78
CA THR A 85 8.48 6.80 -7.64
C THR A 85 8.52 5.88 -6.44
N GLY A 86 9.33 4.83 -6.53
CA GLY A 86 9.69 3.94 -5.43
C GLY A 86 11.19 3.91 -5.24
N VAL A 87 11.63 4.09 -3.99
CA VAL A 87 13.05 4.04 -3.59
C VAL A 87 13.22 3.06 -2.46
N VAL A 88 14.10 2.06 -2.63
CA VAL A 88 14.52 1.16 -1.55
C VAL A 88 15.76 1.75 -0.89
N VAL A 89 15.76 1.82 0.44
CA VAL A 89 16.88 2.32 1.23
C VAL A 89 17.76 1.18 1.72
N ALA A 90 19.05 1.46 1.94
CA ALA A 90 19.99 0.43 2.39
C ALA A 90 19.56 -0.18 3.74
N PRO A 91 19.71 -1.50 3.94
CA PRO A 91 19.43 -2.14 5.23
C PRO A 91 20.23 -1.51 6.37
N GLY A 92 19.54 -1.18 7.46
CA GLY A 92 20.17 -0.55 8.64
C GLY A 92 20.39 0.97 8.51
N THR A 93 19.89 1.60 7.44
CA THR A 93 19.78 3.06 7.35
C THR A 93 19.01 3.62 8.55
N ASP A 94 19.47 4.75 9.09
CA ASP A 94 18.79 5.44 10.17
C ASP A 94 17.39 5.91 9.72
N PRO A 95 16.30 5.51 10.40
CA PRO A 95 14.94 5.98 10.07
C PRO A 95 14.79 7.50 10.06
N ASP A 96 15.57 8.23 10.87
CA ASP A 96 15.53 9.69 10.91
C ASP A 96 16.12 10.31 9.64
N ASP A 97 17.11 9.67 9.01
CA ASP A 97 17.68 10.10 7.72
C ASP A 97 16.66 9.92 6.59
N VAL A 98 15.94 8.80 6.56
CA VAL A 98 14.89 8.53 5.57
C VAL A 98 13.74 9.53 5.72
N THR A 99 13.31 9.76 6.97
CA THR A 99 12.26 10.73 7.29
C THR A 99 12.67 12.16 6.91
N SER A 100 13.92 12.53 7.19
CA SER A 100 14.47 13.84 6.84
C SER A 100 14.54 14.05 5.32
N LEU A 101 14.90 13.01 4.57
CA LEU A 101 14.87 13.09 3.11
C LEU A 101 13.46 13.31 2.57
N ALA A 102 12.50 12.50 3.00
CA ALA A 102 11.10 12.59 2.57
C ALA A 102 10.46 13.94 2.94
N ALA A 103 10.77 14.45 4.14
CA ALA A 103 10.38 15.79 4.56
C ALA A 103 11.02 16.87 3.68
N GLY A 104 12.30 16.72 3.35
CA GLY A 104 13.04 17.63 2.48
C GLY A 104 12.52 17.67 1.04
N TRP A 105 12.00 16.55 0.50
CA TRP A 105 11.29 16.55 -0.78
C TRP A 105 9.94 17.26 -0.67
N SER A 106 9.18 16.98 0.39
CA SER A 106 7.89 17.62 0.64
C SER A 106 8.02 19.15 0.77
N GLU A 107 9.04 19.64 1.48
CA GLU A 107 9.28 21.07 1.67
C GLU A 107 9.77 21.77 0.40
N ARG A 108 10.72 21.18 -0.33
CA ARG A 108 11.33 21.81 -1.51
C ARG A 108 10.43 21.75 -2.74
N TRP A 109 9.72 20.64 -2.91
CA TRP A 109 9.02 20.33 -4.15
C TRP A 109 7.52 20.17 -3.96
N GLY A 110 7.01 19.99 -2.73
CA GLY A 110 5.59 19.71 -2.52
C GLY A 110 5.20 18.27 -2.88
N SER A 111 6.16 17.35 -2.87
CA SER A 111 5.91 15.91 -2.98
C SER A 111 5.16 15.38 -1.77
N LEU A 112 4.51 14.24 -1.92
CA LEU A 112 3.95 13.47 -0.80
C LEU A 112 4.63 12.11 -0.77
N SER A 113 5.16 11.72 0.39
CA SER A 113 5.96 10.51 0.55
C SER A 113 5.39 9.60 1.64
N TRP A 114 5.44 8.30 1.39
CA TRP A 114 5.02 7.23 2.30
C TRP A 114 6.21 6.31 2.55
N ILE A 115 6.55 6.08 3.82
CA ILE A 115 7.66 5.21 4.22
C ILE A 115 7.11 3.87 4.73
N VAL A 116 7.38 2.81 3.98
CA VAL A 116 6.93 1.44 4.26
C VAL A 116 8.15 0.53 4.45
N GLY A 117 8.60 0.39 5.69
CA GLY A 117 9.82 -0.36 5.98
C GLY A 117 11.04 0.35 5.40
N ASP A 118 11.72 -0.32 4.48
CA ASP A 118 12.85 0.18 3.70
C ASP A 118 12.43 0.83 2.36
N LEU A 119 11.13 0.94 2.08
CA LEU A 119 10.63 1.55 0.86
C LEU A 119 10.10 2.96 1.10
N VAL A 120 10.47 3.89 0.22
CA VAL A 120 9.89 5.23 0.12
C VAL A 120 9.11 5.33 -1.18
N LEU A 121 7.80 5.47 -1.07
CA LEU A 121 6.91 5.72 -2.21
C LEU A 121 6.61 7.21 -2.26
N THR A 122 6.74 7.84 -3.41
CA THR A 122 6.52 9.28 -3.56
C THR A 122 5.56 9.57 -4.69
N ALA A 123 4.61 10.47 -4.43
CA ALA A 123 3.77 11.11 -5.43
C ALA A 123 4.26 12.55 -5.61
N TRP A 124 4.75 12.87 -6.79
CA TRP A 124 5.30 14.18 -7.11
C TRP A 124 4.20 15.18 -7.49
N PRO A 125 4.49 16.49 -7.46
CA PRO A 125 3.60 17.52 -7.99
C PRO A 125 3.23 17.30 -9.46
N THR A 126 2.09 17.85 -9.87
CA THR A 126 1.57 17.70 -11.26
C THR A 126 2.30 18.56 -12.29
N ASP A 127 3.13 19.50 -11.84
CA ASP A 127 3.92 20.41 -12.65
C ASP A 127 5.39 19.97 -12.81
N MET A 128 5.79 18.87 -12.17
CA MET A 128 7.08 18.23 -12.41
C MET A 128 6.96 17.19 -13.53
N ASP A 129 7.89 17.24 -14.48
CA ASP A 129 8.08 16.22 -15.50
C ASP A 129 9.08 15.15 -15.05
N VAL A 130 9.23 14.10 -15.88
CA VAL A 130 10.13 12.98 -15.59
C VAL A 130 11.58 13.42 -15.42
N ASP A 131 12.07 14.34 -16.25
CA ASP A 131 13.46 14.81 -16.18
C ASP A 131 13.73 15.58 -14.87
N ALA A 132 12.76 16.39 -14.41
CA ALA A 132 12.88 17.09 -13.14
C ALA A 132 12.87 16.12 -11.94
N VAL A 133 12.00 15.11 -11.97
CA VAL A 133 11.96 14.08 -10.92
C VAL A 133 13.24 13.24 -10.92
N ASP A 134 13.70 12.80 -12.09
CA ASP A 134 14.94 12.04 -12.25
C ASP A 134 16.14 12.82 -11.72
N ALA A 135 16.26 14.12 -12.05
CA ALA A 135 17.34 14.96 -11.54
C ALA A 135 17.34 15.07 -10.00
N VAL A 136 16.17 15.09 -9.36
CA VAL A 136 16.06 15.06 -7.90
C VAL A 136 16.53 13.71 -7.36
N LEU A 137 16.07 12.60 -7.94
CA LEU A 137 16.46 11.26 -7.52
C LEU A 137 17.96 11.01 -7.69
N VAL A 138 18.56 11.40 -8.82
CA VAL A 138 20.01 11.30 -9.03
C VAL A 138 20.79 12.09 -7.97
N THR A 139 20.32 13.29 -7.64
CA THR A 139 20.99 14.13 -6.63
C THR A 139 20.87 13.52 -5.23
N ASP A 140 19.67 13.08 -4.88
CA ASP A 140 19.28 12.73 -3.51
C ASP A 140 19.29 11.22 -3.24
N VAL A 141 19.48 10.35 -4.21
CA VAL A 141 19.47 8.89 -4.05
C VAL A 141 20.79 8.29 -4.53
N ASP A 142 21.22 8.57 -5.76
CA ASP A 142 22.43 7.93 -6.34
C ASP A 142 23.72 8.27 -5.57
N SER A 143 23.72 9.36 -4.80
CA SER A 143 24.85 9.73 -3.94
C SER A 143 24.93 8.92 -2.63
N ARG A 144 23.93 8.09 -2.33
CA ARG A 144 23.80 7.31 -1.08
C ARG A 144 24.10 5.84 -1.34
N ASP A 145 25.07 5.29 -0.63
CA ASP A 145 25.48 3.90 -0.76
C ASP A 145 24.33 2.94 -0.39
N GLY A 146 24.02 2.00 -1.28
CA GLY A 146 23.00 0.98 -1.09
C GLY A 146 21.54 1.45 -1.22
N TRP A 147 21.28 2.69 -1.60
CA TRP A 147 19.93 3.16 -1.94
C TRP A 147 19.67 2.96 -3.44
N GLU A 148 18.45 2.59 -3.80
CA GLU A 148 18.08 2.25 -5.18
C GLU A 148 16.71 2.81 -5.56
N VAL A 149 16.63 3.47 -6.73
CA VAL A 149 15.35 3.79 -7.37
C VAL A 149 14.84 2.52 -8.05
N ILE A 150 13.78 1.92 -7.50
CA ILE A 150 13.19 0.69 -8.04
C ILE A 150 12.06 0.95 -9.02
N GLY A 151 11.60 2.20 -9.12
CA GLY A 151 10.55 2.57 -10.06
C GLY A 151 10.36 4.07 -10.20
N LEU A 152 10.07 4.48 -11.42
CA LEU A 152 9.56 5.79 -11.78
C LEU A 152 8.46 5.54 -12.81
N ALA A 153 7.26 6.06 -12.57
CA ALA A 153 6.11 5.86 -13.44
C ALA A 153 5.40 7.17 -13.78
N GLU A 154 5.32 7.44 -15.07
CA GLU A 154 4.51 8.51 -15.65
C GLU A 154 3.01 8.17 -15.64
N PRO A 155 2.12 9.18 -15.74
CA PRO A 155 0.68 8.94 -15.83
C PRO A 155 0.27 7.95 -16.93
N HIS A 156 0.96 7.98 -18.08
CA HIS A 156 0.62 7.13 -19.23
C HIS A 156 0.99 5.65 -19.00
N GLU A 157 1.95 5.38 -18.11
CA GLU A 157 2.39 4.04 -17.71
C GLU A 157 1.49 3.40 -16.65
N ARG A 158 0.60 4.19 -16.04
CA ARG A 158 -0.38 3.72 -15.03
C ARG A 158 -1.75 3.45 -15.60
N THR A 159 -1.87 3.29 -16.91
CA THR A 159 -3.15 2.94 -17.55
C THR A 159 -3.42 1.44 -17.41
N THR A 160 -4.70 1.04 -17.48
CA THR A 160 -5.08 -0.39 -17.51
C THR A 160 -4.26 -1.20 -18.51
N GLY A 161 -4.03 -0.64 -19.71
CA GLY A 161 -3.27 -1.31 -20.76
C GLY A 161 -1.80 -1.52 -20.41
N ALA A 162 -1.14 -0.49 -19.88
CA ALA A 162 0.26 -0.54 -19.48
C ALA A 162 0.48 -1.48 -18.28
N LEU A 163 -0.46 -1.50 -17.33
CA LEU A 163 -0.35 -2.31 -16.12
C LEU A 163 -0.75 -3.78 -16.28
N ARG A 164 -1.22 -4.24 -17.44
CA ARG A 164 -1.66 -5.66 -17.60
C ARG A 164 -0.57 -6.68 -17.31
N GLY A 165 0.70 -6.30 -17.44
CA GLY A 165 1.85 -7.15 -17.09
C GLY A 165 2.13 -7.23 -15.59
N LEU A 166 1.63 -6.27 -14.81
CA LEU A 166 1.92 -6.12 -13.37
C LEU A 166 0.70 -6.34 -12.48
N VAL A 167 -0.51 -6.06 -12.98
CA VAL A 167 -1.77 -6.19 -12.26
C VAL A 167 -2.65 -7.21 -12.98
N ASP A 168 -3.22 -8.12 -12.20
CA ASP A 168 -4.32 -8.95 -12.65
C ASP A 168 -5.65 -8.20 -12.49
N PHE A 169 -6.17 -7.70 -13.60
CA PHE A 169 -7.47 -7.03 -13.65
C PHE A 169 -8.64 -8.01 -13.86
N GLU A 170 -8.37 -9.32 -13.94
CA GLU A 170 -9.43 -10.31 -14.05
C GLU A 170 -10.18 -10.46 -12.73
N LEU A 171 -11.51 -10.59 -12.83
CA LEU A 171 -12.39 -10.68 -11.67
C LEU A 171 -12.94 -12.10 -11.57
N ASP A 172 -12.57 -12.81 -10.51
CA ASP A 172 -13.23 -14.07 -10.17
C ASP A 172 -14.57 -13.79 -9.46
N VAL A 173 -15.66 -13.91 -10.20
CA VAL A 173 -17.03 -13.78 -9.69
C VAL A 173 -17.64 -15.11 -9.26
N THR A 174 -16.91 -16.21 -9.44
CA THR A 174 -17.42 -17.57 -9.25
C THR A 174 -16.91 -18.23 -7.97
N ALA A 175 -15.86 -17.69 -7.37
CA ALA A 175 -15.34 -18.18 -6.11
C ALA A 175 -16.41 -18.06 -4.99
N PRO A 176 -16.74 -19.16 -4.29
CA PRO A 176 -17.65 -19.11 -3.14
C PRO A 176 -17.00 -18.26 -2.03
N PRO A 177 -17.76 -17.55 -1.17
CA PRO A 177 -17.21 -16.78 -0.05
C PRO A 177 -16.21 -17.63 0.76
N GLY A 178 -14.93 -17.25 0.72
CA GLY A 178 -13.85 -18.04 1.28
C GLY A 178 -13.93 -17.98 2.80
N HIS A 179 -14.09 -19.13 3.44
CA HIS A 179 -13.56 -19.32 4.78
C HIS A 179 -12.11 -19.77 4.59
N GLU A 180 -11.15 -18.87 4.78
CA GLU A 180 -9.74 -19.28 4.82
C GLU A 180 -9.47 -19.93 6.19
N ASP A 181 -9.42 -21.26 6.17
CA ASP A 181 -9.07 -22.10 7.32
C ASP A 181 -7.60 -21.91 7.71
N GLY A 182 -7.35 -21.64 9.00
CA GLY A 182 -6.08 -21.97 9.64
C GLY A 182 -5.61 -21.05 10.78
N TYR A 183 -6.13 -19.83 10.88
CA TYR A 183 -5.79 -18.91 11.98
C TYR A 183 -7.03 -18.18 12.49
N TRP A 184 -7.24 -18.23 13.80
CA TRP A 184 -8.32 -17.52 14.48
C TRP A 184 -7.74 -16.56 15.52
N ALA A 185 -7.78 -15.26 15.23
CA ALA A 185 -7.19 -14.21 16.06
C ALA A 185 -7.75 -14.21 17.48
N ALA A 186 -9.04 -14.52 17.67
CA ALA A 186 -9.63 -14.56 19.00
C ALA A 186 -9.13 -15.72 19.87
N GLU A 187 -8.50 -16.74 19.27
CA GLU A 187 -7.92 -17.90 19.96
C GLU A 187 -6.41 -17.73 20.26
N ASP A 188 -5.76 -16.67 19.75
CA ASP A 188 -4.33 -16.43 19.97
C ASP A 188 -4.10 -15.66 21.29
N PRO A 189 -3.53 -16.31 22.33
CA PRO A 189 -3.37 -15.69 23.64
C PRO A 189 -2.34 -14.55 23.67
N GLU A 190 -1.47 -14.43 22.67
CA GLU A 190 -0.49 -13.34 22.62
C GLU A 190 -1.13 -11.97 22.39
N TRP A 191 -2.28 -11.91 21.70
CA TRP A 191 -3.02 -10.64 21.58
C TRP A 191 -3.46 -10.10 22.92
N ALA A 192 -4.02 -10.96 23.77
CA ALA A 192 -4.40 -10.59 25.12
C ALA A 192 -3.18 -10.15 25.96
N ARG A 193 -2.03 -10.82 25.80
CA ARG A 193 -0.76 -10.43 26.46
C ARG A 193 -0.26 -9.06 26.00
N LEU A 194 -0.48 -8.70 24.75
CA LEU A 194 -0.18 -7.38 24.20
C LEU A 194 -1.26 -6.32 24.52
N GLY A 195 -2.28 -6.67 25.30
CA GLY A 195 -3.36 -5.77 25.69
C GLY A 195 -4.43 -5.56 24.62
N VAL A 196 -4.43 -6.36 23.55
CA VAL A 196 -5.43 -6.32 22.48
C VAL A 196 -6.61 -7.17 22.88
N THR A 197 -7.63 -6.52 23.45
CA THR A 197 -8.86 -7.18 23.94
C THR A 197 -10.13 -6.67 23.26
N SER A 198 -10.01 -5.63 22.41
CA SER A 198 -11.14 -5.07 21.67
C SER A 198 -11.62 -6.05 20.59
N PRO A 199 -12.90 -6.42 20.54
CA PRO A 199 -13.46 -7.26 19.48
C PRO A 199 -13.21 -6.69 18.08
N ASP A 200 -13.29 -5.36 17.92
CA ASP A 200 -13.08 -4.71 16.63
C ASP A 200 -11.63 -4.86 16.15
N VAL A 201 -10.67 -4.75 17.06
CA VAL A 201 -9.24 -4.91 16.73
C VAL A 201 -8.94 -6.38 16.43
N ILE A 202 -9.52 -7.32 17.17
CA ILE A 202 -9.39 -8.76 16.91
C ILE A 202 -10.00 -9.13 15.55
N ALA A 203 -11.16 -8.57 15.20
CA ALA A 203 -11.78 -8.77 13.89
C ALA A 203 -10.92 -8.18 12.75
N ALA A 204 -10.28 -7.03 12.99
CA ALA A 204 -9.38 -6.42 12.03
C ALA A 204 -8.08 -7.25 11.84
N ILE A 205 -7.53 -7.82 12.92
CA ILE A 205 -6.40 -8.77 12.83
C ILE A 205 -6.82 -10.04 12.10
N GLN A 206 -8.02 -10.57 12.39
CA GLN A 206 -8.55 -11.74 11.69
C GLN A 206 -8.67 -11.48 10.18
N SER A 207 -9.23 -10.32 9.81
CA SER A 207 -9.38 -9.91 8.42
C SER A 207 -8.01 -9.75 7.74
N LEU A 208 -7.04 -9.16 8.44
CA LEU A 208 -5.67 -9.00 7.96
C LEU A 208 -4.96 -10.34 7.77
N ALA A 209 -5.15 -11.29 8.69
CA ALA A 209 -4.59 -12.64 8.60
C ALA A 209 -5.18 -13.46 7.43
N ALA A 210 -6.47 -13.27 7.14
CA ALA A 210 -7.19 -13.94 6.04
C ALA A 210 -7.06 -13.25 4.67
N SER A 211 -6.45 -12.07 4.62
CA SER A 211 -6.25 -11.34 3.35
C SER A 211 -4.77 -11.24 2.96
N HIS A 212 -3.87 -11.39 3.94
CA HIS A 212 -2.44 -11.19 3.72
C HIS A 212 -1.65 -12.46 4.08
N PRO A 213 -1.15 -13.24 3.09
CA PRO A 213 -0.56 -14.56 3.30
C PRO A 213 0.72 -14.55 4.13
N ARG A 214 1.36 -13.39 4.31
CA ARG A 214 2.53 -13.17 5.18
C ARG A 214 2.19 -12.92 6.65
N VAL A 215 0.94 -12.56 6.97
CA VAL A 215 0.54 -12.20 8.35
C VAL A 215 0.49 -13.44 9.24
N VAL A 216 -0.10 -14.54 8.79
CA VAL A 216 -0.11 -15.79 9.58
C VAL A 216 1.32 -16.33 9.82
N PRO A 217 2.23 -16.38 8.82
CA PRO A 217 3.65 -16.66 9.06
C PRO A 217 4.32 -15.71 10.06
N ALA A 218 4.10 -14.40 9.97
CA ALA A 218 4.68 -13.42 10.91
C ALA A 218 4.18 -13.63 12.35
N ILE A 219 2.87 -13.89 12.51
CA ILE A 219 2.27 -14.26 13.81
C ILE A 219 2.90 -15.53 14.35
N ARG A 220 3.07 -16.57 13.52
CA ARG A 220 3.74 -17.83 13.90
C ARG A 220 5.22 -17.62 14.27
N ALA A 221 5.87 -16.60 13.72
CA ALA A 221 7.23 -16.19 14.06
C ALA A 221 7.30 -15.30 15.32
N GLY A 222 6.17 -14.99 15.98
CA GLY A 222 6.11 -14.17 17.19
C GLY A 222 6.17 -12.66 16.93
N LEU A 223 5.96 -12.21 15.70
CA LEU A 223 6.04 -10.81 15.27
C LEU A 223 4.71 -10.05 15.47
N HIS A 224 3.97 -10.38 16.52
CA HIS A 224 2.65 -9.80 16.81
C HIS A 224 2.65 -8.26 16.88
N ARG A 225 3.71 -7.64 17.39
CA ARG A 225 3.84 -6.18 17.45
C ARG A 225 3.97 -5.54 16.07
N ASP A 226 4.65 -6.20 15.14
CA ASP A 226 4.79 -5.70 13.78
C ASP A 226 3.47 -5.83 13.02
N VAL A 227 2.72 -6.91 13.25
CA VAL A 227 1.36 -7.05 12.71
C VAL A 227 0.42 -5.97 13.24
N LEU A 228 0.51 -5.59 14.52
CA LEU A 228 -0.25 -4.44 15.04
C LEU A 228 0.18 -3.11 14.42
N THR A 229 1.46 -2.97 14.11
CA THR A 229 2.00 -1.77 13.45
C THR A 229 1.53 -1.71 12.00
N LEU A 230 1.55 -2.83 11.28
CA LEU A 230 0.97 -2.98 9.95
C LEU A 230 -0.53 -2.68 9.98
N LEU A 231 -1.27 -3.27 10.92
CA LEU A 231 -2.70 -3.02 11.07
C LEU A 231 -2.99 -1.54 11.32
N ARG A 232 -2.22 -0.86 12.18
CA ARG A 232 -2.33 0.58 12.39
C ARG A 232 -2.06 1.34 11.10
N ARG A 233 -0.98 1.02 10.37
CA ARG A 233 -0.67 1.64 9.08
C ARG A 233 -1.80 1.47 8.07
N LEU A 234 -2.35 0.26 7.97
CA LEU A 234 -3.49 -0.05 7.12
C LEU A 234 -4.81 0.53 7.65
N SER A 235 -4.89 1.03 8.88
CA SER A 235 -6.11 1.60 9.47
C SER A 235 -6.02 3.12 9.68
N THR A 236 -4.83 3.71 9.61
CA THR A 236 -4.58 5.12 9.85
C THR A 236 -4.66 5.90 8.53
N ARG A 237 -5.53 6.93 8.51
CA ARG A 237 -5.73 7.83 7.36
C ARG A 237 -4.49 8.64 6.98
N ASP A 238 -3.55 8.78 7.91
CA ASP A 238 -2.28 9.49 7.76
C ASP A 238 -1.09 8.60 8.17
N ALA A 239 -0.63 7.77 7.22
CA ALA A 239 0.47 6.83 7.42
C ALA A 239 1.82 7.50 7.73
N THR A 240 1.95 8.82 7.53
CA THR A 240 3.19 9.58 7.77
C THR A 240 3.48 9.80 9.25
N THR A 241 2.52 9.52 10.13
CA THR A 241 2.62 9.75 11.59
C THR A 241 2.99 8.52 12.41
N LEU A 242 3.23 7.37 11.77
CA LEU A 242 3.40 6.09 12.46
C LEU A 242 4.86 5.65 12.57
N ALA A 243 5.20 5.07 13.73
CA ALA A 243 6.53 4.54 14.01
C ALA A 243 7.01 3.54 12.93
N PRO A 244 8.34 3.50 12.66
CA PRO A 244 8.92 2.51 11.75
C PRO A 244 8.67 1.08 12.24
N LEU A 245 8.56 0.15 11.29
CA LEU A 245 8.54 -1.28 11.62
C LEU A 245 9.90 -1.65 12.23
N SER A 246 9.91 -2.45 13.29
CA SER A 246 11.15 -2.76 14.04
C SER A 246 12.03 -3.81 13.34
N GLY A 247 11.62 -4.26 12.17
CA GLY A 247 12.30 -5.21 11.31
C GLY A 247 11.45 -5.50 10.08
N PRO A 248 11.94 -6.31 9.14
CA PRO A 248 11.18 -6.61 7.94
C PRO A 248 10.04 -7.58 8.31
N LEU A 249 8.79 -7.11 8.25
CA LEU A 249 7.66 -8.00 7.91
C LEU A 249 7.89 -8.67 6.53
N PHE A 250 8.77 -8.05 5.75
CA PHE A 250 9.16 -8.35 4.38
C PHE A 250 10.67 -8.55 4.34
N THR A 251 11.19 -9.68 4.81
CA THR A 251 12.53 -10.09 4.36
C THR A 251 12.34 -10.77 2.99
N PRO A 252 13.08 -10.40 1.94
CA PRO A 252 13.34 -11.36 0.89
C PRO A 252 14.16 -12.46 1.55
N THR A 253 13.55 -13.62 1.80
CA THR A 253 14.34 -14.79 2.16
C THR A 253 15.10 -15.24 0.92
N GLY A 254 16.34 -14.76 0.82
CA GLY A 254 17.45 -15.45 0.18
C GLY A 254 17.36 -15.65 -1.33
N SER A 255 18.21 -14.94 -2.05
CA SER A 255 19.27 -15.53 -2.87
C SER A 255 20.44 -14.57 -2.92
#